data_AF-A0A0F8VVE8-F1
#
_entry.id   AF-A0A0F8VVE8-F1
#
_cell.length_a   1.000
_cell.length_b   1.000
_cell.length_c   1.000
_cell.angle_alpha   90.00
_cell.angle_beta   90.00
_cell.angle_gamma   90.00
#
_symmetry.space_group_name_H-M   'P 1'
#
loop_
_entity.id
_entity.type
_entity.pdbx_description
1 polymer ?
#
loop_
_entity_poly.entity_id
_entity_poly.type
_entity_poly.pdbx_seq_one_letter_code
_entity_poly.pdbx_strand_id
1 'polypeptide(L)'
;MSGASRARPERQPSLDNPRRPFLPVILAVGGSVSSTYNTTIMADAPVTLRTRKFIRNPLLARKQMVVDVLHPNRANVSKDELREKLADLYKSNKDQVSVFGFRTQYGGGKSTGFAMVYDSQEALKKFEPHYRLVRIGAASKIEKPSRQQRKQRKNRSKKFRGTAKTKGPKKSKD
;
A
#
# COMPACT_ATOMS: atom_id res chain seq x y z
N MET A 1 43.09 -20.10 45.74
CA MET A 1 42.37 -21.33 45.31
C MET A 1 41.55 -20.99 44.08
N SER A 2 41.79 -21.74 43.01
CA SER A 2 41.33 -21.55 41.63
C SER A 2 39.82 -21.69 41.46
N GLY A 3 39.16 -20.68 40.87
CA GLY A 3 37.77 -20.76 40.42
C GLY A 3 37.69 -20.61 38.91
N ALA A 4 37.62 -21.74 38.20
CA ALA A 4 37.64 -21.83 36.75
C ALA A 4 36.40 -21.21 36.08
N SER A 5 36.66 -20.42 35.02
CA SER A 5 35.71 -19.87 34.07
C SER A 5 35.00 -20.96 33.26
N ARG A 6 33.67 -21.02 33.29
CA ARG A 6 32.89 -21.74 32.28
C ARG A 6 32.44 -20.78 31.18
N ALA A 7 33.20 -20.78 30.08
CA ALA A 7 32.82 -20.16 28.82
C ALA A 7 31.55 -20.83 28.27
N ARG A 8 30.62 -20.04 27.72
CA ARG A 8 29.48 -20.54 26.95
C ARG A 8 29.99 -21.13 25.63
N PRO A 9 29.54 -22.31 25.19
CA PRO A 9 29.93 -22.82 23.89
C PRO A 9 29.28 -22.00 22.78
N GLU A 10 30.11 -21.48 21.87
CA GLU A 10 29.71 -20.87 20.61
C GLU A 10 29.02 -21.92 19.73
N ARG A 11 27.83 -21.59 19.22
CA ARG A 11 27.15 -22.41 18.20
C ARG A 11 27.84 -22.15 16.86
N GLN A 12 28.60 -23.12 16.37
CA GLN A 12 29.10 -23.08 15.00
C GLN A 12 27.93 -23.21 14.01
N PRO A 13 27.88 -22.43 12.92
CA PRO A 13 26.94 -22.66 11.83
C PRO A 13 27.41 -23.86 11.00
N SER A 14 26.62 -24.93 10.96
CA SER A 14 26.89 -26.10 10.13
C SER A 14 26.81 -25.73 8.65
N LEU A 15 27.91 -25.96 7.94
CA LEU A 15 28.03 -25.96 6.49
C LEU A 15 27.32 -27.19 5.91
N ASP A 16 25.99 -27.17 5.86
CA ASP A 16 25.23 -28.19 5.11
C ASP A 16 24.21 -27.51 4.23
N ASN A 17 24.68 -27.12 3.04
CA ASN A 17 23.85 -26.79 1.90
C ASN A 17 24.27 -27.66 0.70
N PRO A 18 23.43 -28.63 0.30
CA PRO A 18 23.45 -29.11 -1.06
C PRO A 18 22.04 -29.07 -1.66
N ARG A 19 21.53 -27.86 -1.91
CA ARG A 19 20.51 -27.64 -2.94
C ARG A 19 20.92 -26.48 -3.84
N ARG A 20 22.05 -26.66 -4.54
CA ARG A 20 22.33 -25.97 -5.79
C ARG A 20 21.72 -26.80 -6.92
N PRO A 21 20.84 -26.27 -7.76
CA PRO A 21 20.40 -26.99 -8.95
C PRO A 21 21.59 -27.09 -9.92
N PHE A 22 21.83 -28.30 -10.42
CA PHE A 22 22.73 -28.57 -11.54
C PHE A 22 22.31 -27.71 -12.74
N LEU A 23 23.22 -26.86 -13.23
CA LEU A 23 23.10 -26.24 -14.54
C LEU A 23 23.62 -27.26 -15.58
N PRO A 24 22.82 -27.67 -16.58
CA PRO A 24 23.38 -28.27 -17.77
C PRO A 24 23.91 -27.16 -18.69
N VAL A 25 25.20 -27.25 -19.02
CA VAL A 25 25.79 -26.59 -20.18
C VAL A 25 25.17 -27.24 -21.42
N ILE A 26 24.40 -26.47 -22.20
CA ILE A 26 24.00 -26.83 -23.57
C ILE A 26 24.42 -25.69 -24.48
N LEU A 27 25.40 -25.98 -25.32
CA LEU A 27 25.78 -25.19 -26.49
C LEU A 27 25.19 -25.90 -27.71
N ALA A 28 24.22 -25.28 -28.40
CA ALA A 28 24.02 -25.32 -29.86
C ALA A 28 22.61 -24.85 -30.27
N VAL A 29 22.60 -23.83 -31.14
CA VAL A 29 21.84 -23.72 -32.40
C VAL A 29 20.33 -23.99 -32.37
N GLY A 30 19.54 -22.97 -32.70
CA GLY A 30 18.18 -23.17 -33.22
C GLY A 30 17.20 -22.09 -32.80
N GLY A 31 16.79 -21.25 -33.75
CA GLY A 31 15.75 -20.24 -33.54
C GLY A 31 14.33 -20.82 -33.51
N SER A 32 13.41 -19.93 -33.11
CA SER A 32 11.93 -20.06 -33.12
C SER A 32 11.38 -21.06 -32.08
N VAL A 33 10.36 -20.77 -31.27
CA VAL A 33 9.20 -19.89 -31.48
C VAL A 33 8.79 -19.35 -30.11
N SER A 34 8.89 -18.03 -29.89
CA SER A 34 8.19 -17.41 -28.76
C SER A 34 6.71 -17.40 -29.12
N SER A 35 5.95 -18.35 -28.58
CA SER A 35 4.49 -18.25 -28.54
C SER A 35 4.12 -17.13 -27.57
N THR A 36 4.20 -15.88 -28.05
CA THR A 36 3.56 -14.73 -27.42
C THR A 36 2.07 -14.85 -27.72
N TYR A 37 1.37 -15.63 -26.92
CA TYR A 37 -0.08 -15.64 -26.94
C TYR A 37 -0.57 -14.22 -26.62
N ASN A 38 -1.32 -13.68 -27.58
CA ASN A 38 -2.00 -12.39 -27.57
C ASN A 38 -2.80 -12.16 -26.27
N THR A 39 -2.15 -11.60 -25.25
CA THR A 39 -2.79 -11.14 -24.01
C THR A 39 -3.20 -9.68 -24.09
N THR A 40 -2.79 -8.96 -25.14
CA THR A 40 -3.08 -7.54 -25.37
C THR A 40 -4.51 -7.28 -25.83
N ILE A 41 -5.17 -8.24 -26.48
CA ILE A 41 -6.48 -8.04 -27.14
C ILE A 41 -7.65 -7.92 -26.12
N MET A 42 -7.48 -8.40 -24.89
CA MET A 42 -8.51 -8.32 -23.82
C MET A 42 -8.40 -7.05 -22.96
N ALA A 43 -7.32 -6.26 -23.10
CA ALA A 43 -7.06 -5.09 -22.25
C ALA A 43 -7.72 -3.79 -22.76
N ASP A 44 -7.99 -3.71 -24.06
CA ASP A 44 -8.49 -2.51 -24.75
C ASP A 44 -10.01 -2.40 -24.86
N ALA A 45 -10.76 -3.26 -24.17
CA ALA A 45 -12.20 -3.11 -24.11
C ALA A 45 -12.57 -1.73 -23.51
N PRO A 46 -13.48 -0.97 -24.16
CA PRO A 46 -13.78 0.39 -23.77
C PRO A 46 -14.40 0.43 -22.36
N VAL A 47 -13.83 1.28 -21.51
CA VAL A 47 -14.36 1.52 -20.15
C VAL A 47 -15.08 2.86 -20.15
N THR A 48 -16.39 2.83 -19.87
CA THR A 48 -17.23 4.02 -19.80
C THR A 48 -17.46 4.39 -18.34
N LEU A 49 -17.16 5.64 -17.99
CA LEU A 49 -17.42 6.19 -16.66
C LEU A 49 -18.73 6.98 -16.67
N ARG A 50 -19.57 6.74 -15.66
CA ARG A 50 -20.76 7.53 -15.39
C ARG A 50 -20.69 8.09 -13.98
N THR A 51 -20.82 9.39 -13.84
CA THR A 51 -20.80 10.07 -12.56
C THR A 51 -22.23 10.36 -12.10
N ARG A 52 -22.56 10.02 -10.86
CA ARG A 52 -23.87 10.26 -10.24
C ARG A 52 -23.70 11.01 -8.94
N LYS A 53 -24.76 11.70 -8.50
CA LYS A 53 -24.79 12.44 -7.22
C LYS A 53 -23.58 13.38 -7.08
N PHE A 54 -23.31 14.16 -8.13
CA PHE A 54 -22.22 15.13 -8.13
C PHE A 54 -22.53 16.27 -7.16
N ILE A 55 -21.62 16.52 -6.23
CA ILE A 55 -21.73 17.61 -5.25
C ILE A 55 -20.40 18.37 -5.25
N ARG A 56 -20.47 19.69 -5.42
CA ARG A 56 -19.33 20.59 -5.17
C ARG A 56 -19.30 20.93 -3.68
N ASN A 57 -18.19 20.67 -3.01
CA ASN A 57 -17.98 20.97 -1.60
C ASN A 57 -16.83 21.99 -1.44
N PRO A 58 -17.13 23.30 -1.34
CA PRO A 58 -16.13 24.35 -1.17
C PRO A 58 -15.36 24.27 0.16
N LEU A 59 -15.98 23.76 1.23
CA LEU A 59 -15.38 23.71 2.58
C LEU A 59 -14.10 22.86 2.61
N LEU A 60 -14.06 21.84 1.76
CA LEU A 60 -12.95 20.90 1.64
C LEU A 60 -12.24 21.02 0.27
N ALA A 61 -12.55 22.08 -0.50
CA ALA A 61 -12.00 22.34 -1.83
C ALA A 61 -12.03 21.11 -2.76
N ARG A 62 -13.19 20.41 -2.81
CA ARG A 62 -13.33 19.19 -3.61
C ARG A 62 -14.70 19.02 -4.24
N LYS A 63 -14.74 18.25 -5.32
CA LYS A 63 -15.94 17.72 -5.97
C LYS A 63 -16.06 16.25 -5.57
N GLN A 64 -17.21 15.86 -5.04
CA GLN A 64 -17.47 14.49 -4.59
C GLN A 64 -18.61 13.89 -5.40
N MET A 65 -18.45 12.63 -5.80
CA MET A 65 -19.42 11.95 -6.65
C MET A 65 -19.35 10.43 -6.47
N VAL A 66 -20.44 9.77 -6.85
CA VAL A 66 -20.47 8.32 -7.06
C VAL A 66 -20.04 8.05 -8.50
N VAL A 67 -19.15 7.09 -8.70
CA VAL A 67 -18.69 6.66 -10.02
C VAL A 67 -19.19 5.26 -10.31
N ASP A 68 -19.96 5.15 -11.37
CA ASP A 68 -20.34 3.88 -11.99
C ASP A 68 -19.37 3.62 -13.14
N VAL A 69 -18.68 2.48 -13.10
CA VAL A 69 -17.74 2.04 -14.14
C VAL A 69 -18.42 0.93 -14.92
N LEU A 70 -18.58 1.12 -16.22
CA LEU A 70 -19.06 0.11 -17.16
C LEU A 70 -17.87 -0.43 -17.92
N HIS A 71 -17.65 -1.73 -17.85
CA HIS A 71 -16.51 -2.41 -18.45
C HIS A 71 -16.97 -3.74 -19.07
N PRO A 72 -17.80 -3.70 -20.15
CA PRO A 72 -18.27 -4.91 -20.81
C PRO A 72 -17.08 -5.71 -21.34
N ASN A 73 -17.11 -7.03 -21.15
CA ASN A 73 -16.06 -7.97 -21.60
C ASN A 73 -14.68 -7.79 -20.94
N ARG A 74 -14.52 -6.82 -20.03
CA ARG A 74 -13.32 -6.65 -19.22
C ARG A 74 -13.61 -7.01 -17.77
N ALA A 75 -12.59 -7.55 -17.11
CA ALA A 75 -12.60 -7.78 -15.67
C ALA A 75 -12.58 -6.45 -14.89
N ASN A 76 -12.07 -6.46 -13.66
CA ASN A 76 -12.02 -5.25 -12.85
C ASN A 76 -11.04 -4.21 -13.41
N VAL A 77 -11.43 -2.93 -13.37
CA VAL A 77 -10.60 -1.80 -13.78
C VAL A 77 -9.69 -1.39 -12.61
N SER A 78 -8.41 -1.16 -12.90
CA SER A 78 -7.46 -0.70 -11.90
C SER A 78 -7.81 0.72 -11.41
N LYS A 79 -7.53 1.03 -10.15
CA LYS A 79 -7.84 2.36 -9.59
C LYS A 79 -6.99 3.47 -10.22
N ASP A 80 -5.80 3.14 -10.68
CA ASP A 80 -4.92 4.12 -11.31
C ASP A 80 -5.42 4.53 -12.70
N GLU A 81 -5.93 3.59 -13.49
CA GLU A 81 -6.63 3.89 -14.75
C GLU A 81 -7.90 4.73 -14.51
N LEU A 82 -8.65 4.45 -13.45
CA LEU A 82 -9.83 5.24 -13.10
C LEU A 82 -9.46 6.68 -12.72
N ARG A 83 -8.31 6.88 -12.06
CA ARG A 83 -7.81 8.20 -11.70
C ARG A 83 -7.42 9.00 -12.94
N GLU A 84 -6.78 8.36 -13.92
CA GLU A 84 -6.42 8.98 -15.21
C GLU A 84 -7.68 9.41 -15.98
N LYS A 85 -8.64 8.49 -16.17
CA LYS A 85 -9.87 8.81 -16.90
C LYS A 85 -10.71 9.89 -16.23
N LEU A 86 -10.78 9.89 -14.89
CA LEU A 86 -11.47 10.96 -14.15
C LEU A 86 -10.70 12.28 -14.19
N ALA A 87 -9.37 12.23 -14.21
CA ALA A 87 -8.52 13.40 -14.38
C ALA A 87 -8.79 14.08 -15.72
N ASP A 88 -8.84 13.30 -16.81
CA ASP A 88 -9.13 13.79 -18.15
C ASP A 88 -10.55 14.38 -18.25
N LEU A 89 -11.55 13.67 -17.74
CA LEU A 89 -12.96 14.11 -17.76
C LEU A 89 -13.18 15.45 -17.04
N TYR A 90 -12.48 15.67 -15.92
CA TYR A 90 -12.64 16.87 -15.10
C TYR A 90 -11.53 17.90 -15.28
N LYS A 91 -10.63 17.71 -16.25
CA LYS A 91 -9.47 18.58 -16.54
C LYS A 91 -8.64 18.85 -15.27
N SER A 92 -8.33 17.79 -14.55
CA SER A 92 -7.55 17.81 -13.30
C SER A 92 -6.35 16.90 -13.42
N ASN A 93 -5.40 16.99 -12.50
CA ASN A 93 -4.25 16.09 -12.49
C ASN A 93 -4.59 14.77 -11.77
N LYS A 94 -3.96 13.66 -12.18
CA LYS A 94 -4.11 12.34 -11.52
C LYS A 94 -3.85 12.40 -10.01
N ASP A 95 -2.93 13.27 -9.59
CA ASP A 95 -2.56 13.46 -8.18
C ASP A 95 -3.60 14.22 -7.35
N GLN A 96 -4.57 14.86 -7.99
CA GLN A 96 -5.70 15.54 -7.34
C GLN A 96 -6.93 14.64 -7.21
N VAL A 97 -6.92 13.46 -7.85
CA VAL A 97 -8.04 12.53 -7.90
C VAL A 97 -7.83 11.36 -6.94
N SER A 98 -8.79 11.17 -6.04
CA SER A 98 -8.83 10.07 -5.08
C SER A 98 -10.08 9.21 -5.30
N VAL A 99 -9.90 7.90 -5.32
CA VAL A 99 -10.88 6.91 -5.76
C VAL A 99 -10.95 5.78 -4.73
N PHE A 100 -12.12 5.50 -4.16
CA PHE A 100 -12.26 4.47 -3.11
C PHE A 100 -13.62 3.78 -3.09
N GLY A 101 -13.71 2.66 -2.37
CA GLY A 101 -14.98 1.98 -2.13
C GLY A 101 -15.57 1.26 -3.34
N PHE A 102 -14.74 0.85 -4.31
CA PHE A 102 -15.21 0.15 -5.50
C PHE A 102 -15.66 -1.27 -5.16
N ARG A 103 -16.90 -1.58 -5.53
CA ARG A 103 -17.48 -2.91 -5.45
C ARG A 103 -18.06 -3.28 -6.81
N THR A 104 -17.58 -4.41 -7.35
CA THR A 104 -18.10 -5.03 -8.57
C THR A 104 -19.50 -5.59 -8.31
N GLN A 105 -20.41 -5.38 -9.26
CA GLN A 105 -21.73 -5.99 -9.23
C GLN A 105 -21.62 -7.51 -9.47
N TYR A 106 -22.56 -8.27 -8.91
CA TYR A 106 -22.67 -9.69 -9.19
C TYR A 106 -22.89 -9.92 -10.69
N GLY A 107 -22.18 -10.88 -11.27
CA GLY A 107 -22.15 -11.11 -12.72
C GLY A 107 -21.17 -10.22 -13.50
N GLY A 108 -20.48 -9.27 -12.85
CA GLY A 108 -19.45 -8.44 -13.49
C GLY A 108 -20.01 -7.33 -14.39
N GLY A 109 -19.15 -6.77 -15.26
CA GLY A 109 -19.49 -5.74 -16.25
C GLY A 109 -19.78 -4.33 -15.69
N LYS A 110 -20.12 -4.21 -14.41
CA LYS A 110 -20.34 -2.94 -13.72
C LYS A 110 -19.69 -2.92 -12.34
N SER A 111 -19.06 -1.79 -12.00
CA SER A 111 -18.55 -1.50 -10.67
C SER A 111 -19.07 -0.15 -10.17
N THR A 112 -19.33 -0.06 -8.87
CA THR A 112 -19.75 1.20 -8.24
C THR A 112 -18.76 1.61 -7.16
N GLY A 113 -18.42 2.88 -7.08
CA GLY A 113 -17.49 3.42 -6.10
C GLY A 113 -17.65 4.92 -5.90
N PHE A 114 -16.74 5.51 -5.15
CA PHE A 114 -16.70 6.94 -4.87
C PHE A 114 -15.44 7.58 -5.43
N ALA A 115 -15.57 8.79 -5.95
CA ALA A 115 -14.45 9.62 -6.36
C ALA A 115 -14.53 11.01 -5.72
N MET A 116 -13.35 11.52 -5.39
CA MET A 116 -13.10 12.86 -4.88
C MET A 116 -12.08 13.52 -5.80
N VAL A 117 -12.44 14.63 -6.41
CA VAL A 117 -11.54 15.47 -7.23
C VAL A 117 -11.28 16.75 -6.45
N TYR A 118 -10.06 16.93 -5.99
CA TYR A 118 -9.64 18.13 -5.26
C TYR A 118 -9.27 19.25 -6.23
N ASP A 119 -9.44 20.51 -5.82
CA ASP A 119 -9.03 21.65 -6.63
C ASP A 119 -7.49 21.81 -6.64
N SER A 120 -6.79 21.37 -5.57
CA SER A 120 -5.32 21.40 -5.47
C SER A 120 -4.72 20.12 -4.85
N GLN A 121 -3.44 19.84 -5.13
CA GLN A 121 -2.72 18.70 -4.54
C GLN A 121 -2.49 18.89 -3.02
N GLU A 122 -2.36 20.13 -2.58
CA GLU A 122 -2.19 20.47 -1.16
C GLU A 122 -3.46 20.17 -0.36
N ALA A 123 -4.63 20.50 -0.91
CA ALA A 123 -5.92 20.18 -0.31
C ALA A 123 -6.10 18.66 -0.16
N LEU A 124 -5.68 17.88 -1.17
CA LEU A 124 -5.70 16.42 -1.09
C LEU A 124 -4.84 15.91 0.07
N LYS A 125 -3.60 16.37 0.20
CA LYS A 125 -2.69 15.96 1.28
C LYS A 125 -3.20 16.37 2.67
N LYS A 126 -3.90 17.49 2.77
CA LYS A 126 -4.45 18.03 4.03
C LYS A 126 -5.70 17.27 4.49
N PHE A 127 -6.61 16.96 3.58
CA PHE A 127 -7.94 16.45 3.93
C PHE A 127 -8.11 14.93 3.75
N GLU A 128 -7.30 14.26 2.93
CA GLU A 128 -7.38 12.81 2.83
C GLU A 128 -6.80 12.12 4.06
N PRO A 129 -7.45 11.05 4.56
CA PRO A 129 -6.85 10.17 5.54
C PRO A 129 -5.51 9.60 5.06
N HIS A 130 -4.53 9.56 5.96
CA HIS A 130 -3.17 9.12 5.66
C HIS A 130 -3.07 7.75 4.97
N TYR A 131 -3.95 6.79 5.29
CA TYR A 131 -3.92 5.47 4.67
C TYR A 131 -4.25 5.49 3.16
N ARG A 132 -4.96 6.51 2.66
CA ARG A 132 -5.26 6.66 1.23
C ARG A 132 -4.10 7.32 0.51
N LEU A 133 -3.44 8.29 1.14
CA LEU A 133 -2.22 8.91 0.63
C LEU A 133 -1.14 7.87 0.37
N VAL A 134 -0.95 6.92 1.31
CA VAL A 134 0.00 5.82 1.15
C VAL A 134 -0.36 4.90 -0.02
N ARG A 135 -1.65 4.63 -0.26
CA ARG A 135 -2.10 3.79 -1.40
C ARG A 135 -1.88 4.46 -2.75
N ILE A 136 -1.96 5.79 -2.79
CA ILE A 136 -1.71 6.59 -4.00
C ILE A 136 -0.21 6.81 -4.23
N GLY A 137 0.62 6.62 -3.21
CA GLY A 137 2.06 6.94 -3.25
C GLY A 137 2.39 8.39 -2.86
N ALA A 138 1.42 9.17 -2.39
CA ALA A 138 1.60 10.57 -2.00
C ALA A 138 2.21 10.75 -0.59
N ALA A 139 2.28 9.69 0.22
CA ALA A 139 2.90 9.69 1.55
C ALA A 139 3.56 8.34 1.86
N SER A 140 4.59 8.35 2.70
CA SER A 140 5.22 7.13 3.20
C SER A 140 4.40 6.49 4.32
N LYS A 141 4.51 5.16 4.44
CA LYS A 141 3.90 4.42 5.54
C LYS A 141 4.62 4.76 6.85
N ILE A 142 3.87 5.21 7.85
CA ILE A 142 4.44 5.46 9.19
C ILE A 142 4.69 4.12 9.89
N GLU A 143 5.95 3.80 10.14
CA GLU A 143 6.34 2.63 10.94
C GLU A 143 6.04 2.87 12.42
N LYS A 144 5.24 1.99 13.01
CA LYS A 144 4.87 2.07 14.43
C LYS A 144 5.04 0.69 15.08
N PRO A 145 5.55 0.63 16.32
CA PRO A 145 5.58 -0.62 17.06
C PRO A 145 4.16 -1.15 17.31
N SER A 146 4.06 -2.46 17.53
CA SER A 146 2.78 -3.14 17.76
C SER A 146 1.94 -2.44 18.84
N ARG A 147 0.62 -2.46 18.66
CA ARG A 147 -0.34 -1.86 19.61
C ARG A 147 -0.12 -2.39 21.03
N GLN A 148 0.26 -3.66 21.18
CA GLN A 148 0.56 -4.27 22.47
C GLN A 148 1.84 -3.69 23.09
N GLN A 149 2.93 -3.59 22.33
CA GLN A 149 4.19 -3.00 22.79
C GLN A 149 4.01 -1.55 23.23
N ARG A 150 3.21 -0.75 22.50
CA ARG A 150 2.87 0.63 22.88
C ARG A 150 2.11 0.70 24.20
N LYS A 151 1.15 -0.21 24.41
CA LYS A 151 0.38 -0.30 25.66
C LYS A 151 1.24 -0.75 26.84
N GLN A 152 2.08 -1.76 26.66
CA GLN A 152 3.01 -2.24 27.69
C GLN A 152 4.00 -1.13 28.08
N ARG A 153 4.57 -0.41 27.10
CA ARG A 153 5.44 0.75 27.36
C ARG A 153 4.71 1.85 28.15
N LYS A 154 3.47 2.18 27.76
CA LYS A 154 2.61 3.14 28.47
C LYS A 154 2.32 2.69 29.92
N ASN A 155 2.02 1.42 30.13
CA ASN A 155 1.73 0.90 31.48
C ASN A 155 2.99 0.86 32.35
N ARG A 156 4.17 0.57 31.77
CA ARG A 156 5.45 0.63 32.48
C ARG A 156 5.80 2.07 32.87
N SER A 157 5.60 3.04 31.97
CA SER A 157 5.89 4.46 32.26
C SER A 157 4.92 5.08 33.28
N LYS A 158 3.69 4.56 33.40
CA LYS A 158 2.72 5.01 34.42
C LYS A 158 3.16 4.73 35.86
N LYS A 159 4.07 3.77 36.09
CA LYS A 159 4.57 3.40 37.43
C LYS A 159 5.51 4.44 38.05
N PHE A 160 6.08 5.33 37.23
CA PHE A 160 7.05 6.34 37.67
C PHE A 160 6.41 7.74 37.68
N ARG A 161 7.00 8.69 38.42
CA ARG A 161 6.54 10.09 38.50
C ARG A 161 7.63 11.06 38.01
N GLY A 162 7.21 12.22 37.50
CA GLY A 162 8.14 13.23 36.96
C GLY A 162 9.05 12.69 35.86
N THR A 163 10.31 13.13 35.86
CA THR A 163 11.34 12.74 34.89
C THR A 163 11.73 11.26 34.96
N ALA A 164 11.38 10.54 36.03
CA ALA A 164 11.63 9.09 36.12
C ALA A 164 10.80 8.28 35.10
N LYS A 165 9.74 8.87 34.52
CA LYS A 165 8.97 8.24 33.42
C LYS A 165 9.76 8.08 32.13
N THR A 166 10.68 9.00 31.86
CA THR A 166 11.53 9.01 30.66
C THR A 166 12.93 8.46 30.96
N LYS A 167 13.52 8.82 32.11
CA LYS A 167 14.87 8.41 32.51
C LYS A 167 14.95 7.01 33.13
N GLY A 168 13.82 6.42 33.53
CA GLY A 168 13.78 5.16 34.28
C GLY A 168 14.14 5.33 35.76
N PRO A 169 14.11 4.24 36.55
CA PRO A 169 14.55 4.28 37.94
C PRO A 169 16.03 4.68 38.03
N LYS A 170 16.38 5.56 38.97
CA LYS A 170 17.80 5.86 39.26
C LYS A 170 18.45 4.56 39.75
N LYS A 171 19.61 4.21 39.18
CA LYS A 171 20.44 3.12 39.75
C LYS A 171 20.81 3.52 41.19
N SER A 172 20.71 2.59 42.12
CA SER A 172 21.29 2.75 43.45
C SER A 172 22.79 3.01 43.28
N LYS A 173 23.33 4.00 43.99
CA LYS A 173 24.77 4.12 44.15
C LYS A 173 25.17 3.08 45.18
N ASP A 174 26.08 2.19 44.80
CA ASP A 174 26.85 1.35 45.71
C ASP A 174 27.74 2.22 46.62
#